data_AF-A0A4U9CU95-F1
#
_entry.id   AF-A0A4U9CU95-F1
#
_cell.length_a   1.000
_cell.length_b   1.000
_cell.length_c   1.000
_cell.angle_alpha   90.00
_cell.angle_beta   90.00
_cell.angle_gamma   90.00
#
_symmetry.space_group_name_H-M   'P 1'
#
loop_
_entity.id
_entity.type
_entity.pdbx_description
1 polymer ?
#
loop_
_entity_poly.entity_id
_entity_poly.type
_entity_poly.pdbx_seq_one_letter_code
_entity_poly.pdbx_strand_id
1 'polypeptide(L)' 'MVQRIAMAPQGPEFSRFVMGYWRLMDWKMSAKELVRLY' A
#
# COMPACT_ATOMS: atom_id res chain seq x y z
N MET A 1 12.01 4.40 -7.77
CA MET A 1 11.79 4.16 -6.33
C MET A 1 10.78 5.19 -5.83
N VAL A 2 9.81 4.81 -4.99
CA VAL A 2 8.76 5.74 -4.52
C VAL A 2 9.30 6.62 -3.39
N GLN A 3 9.05 7.93 -3.46
CA GLN A 3 9.50 8.91 -2.47
C GLN A 3 8.80 8.70 -1.11
N ARG A 4 9.56 8.90 -0.01
CA ARG A 4 9.06 8.92 1.37
C ARG A 4 8.73 10.36 1.79
N ILE A 5 7.63 10.54 2.51
CA ILE A 5 7.13 11.84 2.98
C ILE A 5 6.67 11.74 4.44
N ALA A 6 6.98 12.75 5.26
CA ALA A 6 6.39 12.90 6.58
C ALA A 6 4.93 13.38 6.45
N MET A 7 3.99 12.71 7.12
CA MET A 7 2.56 13.06 7.01
C MET A 7 2.18 14.31 7.82
N ALA A 8 2.93 14.62 8.88
CA ALA A 8 2.70 15.73 9.81
C ALA A 8 4.00 16.01 10.60
N PRO A 9 4.14 17.17 11.28
CA PRO A 9 5.23 17.39 12.22
C PRO A 9 5.27 16.28 13.27
N GLN A 10 6.44 15.65 13.47
CA GLN A 10 6.63 14.50 14.37
C GLN A 10 5.73 13.29 14.06
N GLY A 11 5.13 13.26 12.86
CA GLY A 11 4.30 12.16 12.37
C GLY A 11 5.13 11.10 11.65
N PRO A 12 4.47 10.00 11.23
CA PRO A 12 5.14 8.91 10.54
C PRO A 12 5.53 9.27 9.11
N GLU A 13 6.51 8.53 8.57
CA GLU A 13 6.87 8.57 7.15
C GLU A 13 6.10 7.53 6.33
N PHE A 14 5.48 7.99 5.26
CA PHE A 14 4.75 7.18 4.30
C PHE A 14 5.35 7.31 2.90
N SER A 15 5.03 6.38 2.00
CA SER A 15 5.25 6.58 0.57
C SER A 15 4.30 7.68 0.05
N ARG A 16 4.74 8.43 -0.96
CA ARG A 16 3.89 9.46 -1.59
C ARG A 16 2.56 8.92 -2.12
N PHE A 17 2.54 7.65 -2.53
CA PHE A 17 1.33 6.91 -2.90
C PHE A 17 1.11 5.74 -1.93
N VAL A 18 -0.14 5.52 -1.51
CA VAL A 18 -0.52 4.45 -0.59
C VAL A 18 -1.37 3.41 -1.32
N MET A 19 -1.07 2.14 -1.11
CA MET A 19 -1.87 1.04 -1.67
C MET A 19 -3.17 0.89 -0.88
N GLY A 20 -4.30 1.07 -1.55
CA GLY A 20 -5.63 0.89 -0.96
C GLY A 20 -6.21 -0.47 -1.29
N TYR A 21 -6.60 -1.24 -0.26
CA TYR A 21 -7.19 -2.58 -0.40
C TYR A 21 -8.72 -2.60 -0.22
N TRP A 22 -9.40 -1.47 -0.40
CA TRP A 22 -10.85 -1.36 -0.10
C TRP A 22 -11.75 -2.22 -1.02
N ARG A 23 -11.25 -2.64 -2.19
CA ARG A 23 -11.92 -3.58 -3.12
C ARG A 23 -11.20 -4.92 -3.24
N LEU A 24 -10.35 -5.28 -2.27
CA LEU A 24 -9.54 -6.51 -2.35
C LEU A 24 -10.37 -7.75 -2.67
N MET A 25 -11.57 -7.86 -2.08
CA MET A 25 -12.45 -9.01 -2.29
C MET A 25 -13.00 -9.10 -3.72
N ASP A 26 -13.15 -7.97 -4.41
CA ASP A 26 -13.63 -7.93 -5.80
C ASP A 26 -12.55 -8.39 -6.79
N TRP A 27 -11.28 -8.40 -6.38
CA TRP A 27 -10.15 -8.82 -7.22
C TRP A 27 -10.04 -10.35 -7.33
N LYS A 28 -10.73 -11.11 -6.46
CA LYS A 28 -10.81 -12.58 -6.49
C LYS A 28 -9.44 -13.28 -6.52
N MET A 29 -8.45 -12.69 -5.85
CA MET A 29 -7.10 -13.24 -5.75
C MET A 29 -7.02 -14.26 -4.61
N SER A 30 -6.28 -15.35 -4.83
CA SER A 30 -5.79 -16.20 -3.75
C SER A 30 -4.73 -15.46 -2.91
N ALA A 31 -4.51 -15.92 -1.68
CA ALA A 31 -3.45 -15.36 -0.82
C ALA A 31 -2.06 -15.42 -1.48
N LYS A 32 -1.79 -16.47 -2.28
CA LYS A 32 -0.53 -16.63 -3.01
C LYS A 32 -0.37 -15.59 -4.13
N GLU A 33 -1.45 -15.26 -4.83
CA GLU A 33 -1.43 -14.21 -5.86
C GLU A 33 -1.26 -12.83 -5.23
N LEU A 34 -1.95 -12.56 -4.11
CA LEU A 34 -1.81 -11.29 -3.40
C LEU A 34 -0.38 -11.03 -2.94
N VAL A 35 0.30 -12.04 -2.37
CA VAL A 35 1.66 -11.89 -1.85
C VAL A 35 2.72 -11.81 -2.94
N ARG A 36 2.41 -12.21 -4.18
CA ARG A 36 3.36 -12.18 -5.31
C ARG A 36 3.41 -10.82 -6.01
N LEU A 37 2.55 -9.87 -5.62
CA LEU A 37 2.51 -8.51 -6.18
C LEU A 37 3.65 -7.60 -5.68
N TYR A 38 4.65 -8.15 -5.01
CA TYR A 38 5.84 -7.42 -4.54
C TYR A 38 7.12 -8.22 -4.86
#